data_AF-A0A960XTK4-F1
#
_entry.id   AF-A0A960XTK4-F1
#
_cell.length_a   1.000
_cell.length_b   1.000
_cell.length_c   1.000
_cell.angle_alpha   90.00
_cell.angle_beta   90.00
_cell.angle_gamma   90.00
#
_symmetry.space_group_name_H-M   'P 1'
#
loop_
_entity.id
_entity.type
_entity.pdbx_description
1 polymer ?
#
loop_
_entity_poly.entity_id
_entity_poly.type
_entity_poly.pdbx_seq_one_letter_code
_entity_poly.pdbx_strand_id
1 'polypeptide(L)'
;KPVERSCLGVNADTRILTTVSHFLHTRLSREYCWAVAQILQRSPKAVFMPIGSNDPNAKYHRYFEEFGVADKVRYLGLRENPRSYLAIMDLYLNEFPAGSCVALIEAMGVGLPIVSMYDPNGSPQGRYGGMFLGTERTVNSLKKEDYADLAIRLLQDPLLHRQWSSDMRELYRQRTDVDTYIKNFETLLREQMEERHPS
;
A
#
# COMPACT_ATOMS: atom_id res chain seq x y z
N LYS A 1 -7.85 -3.49 18.05
CA LYS A 1 -8.02 -4.93 17.74
C LYS A 1 -8.36 -5.05 16.26
N PRO A 2 -7.86 -6.07 15.54
CA PRO A 2 -8.27 -6.33 14.15
C PRO A 2 -9.78 -6.57 14.06
N VAL A 3 -10.38 -6.19 12.93
CA VAL A 3 -11.77 -6.56 12.60
C VAL A 3 -11.82 -8.06 12.24
N GLU A 4 -12.95 -8.73 12.42
CA GLU A 4 -13.09 -10.11 11.92
C GLU A 4 -13.30 -10.12 10.41
N ARG A 5 -12.66 -11.09 9.73
CA ARG A 5 -12.78 -11.24 8.27
C ARG A 5 -14.22 -11.55 7.82
N SER A 6 -15.01 -12.19 8.68
CA SER A 6 -16.44 -12.45 8.49
C SER A 6 -17.24 -11.17 8.24
N CYS A 7 -16.86 -10.05 8.86
CA CYS A 7 -17.52 -8.75 8.70
C CYS A 7 -17.40 -8.16 7.28
N LEU A 8 -16.50 -8.70 6.44
CA LEU A 8 -16.30 -8.24 5.06
C LEU A 8 -17.15 -8.99 4.03
N GLY A 9 -17.93 -9.99 4.46
CA GLY A 9 -18.80 -10.78 3.57
C GLY A 9 -18.04 -11.55 2.50
N VAL A 10 -16.86 -12.07 2.86
CA VAL A 10 -15.96 -12.83 1.98
C VAL A 10 -15.75 -14.25 2.52
N ASN A 11 -15.49 -15.19 1.62
CA ASN A 11 -15.18 -16.56 2.00
C ASN A 11 -13.79 -16.65 2.63
N ALA A 12 -13.54 -17.71 3.41
CA ALA A 12 -12.26 -17.92 4.08
C ALA A 12 -11.06 -18.01 3.11
N ASP A 13 -11.28 -18.48 1.89
CA ASP A 13 -10.26 -18.67 0.85
C ASP A 13 -10.12 -17.50 -0.13
N THR A 14 -10.96 -16.47 0.02
CA THR A 14 -10.84 -15.22 -0.76
C THR A 14 -9.48 -14.58 -0.47
N ARG A 15 -8.87 -13.88 -1.43
CA ARG A 15 -7.69 -13.03 -1.22
C ARG A 15 -8.11 -11.57 -1.27
N ILE A 16 -7.90 -10.82 -0.20
CA ILE A 16 -8.34 -9.43 -0.14
C ILE A 16 -7.16 -8.51 -0.45
N LEU A 17 -7.26 -7.83 -1.58
CA LEU A 17 -6.33 -6.80 -2.02
C LEU A 17 -6.90 -5.46 -1.57
N THR A 18 -6.08 -4.53 -1.13
CA THR A 18 -6.58 -3.23 -0.65
C THR A 18 -5.65 -2.09 -1.00
N THR A 19 -6.20 -0.88 -0.93
CA THR A 19 -5.46 0.37 -0.85
C THR A 19 -6.22 1.32 0.07
N VAL A 20 -5.55 2.34 0.61
CA VAL A 20 -6.17 3.28 1.55
C VAL A 20 -5.86 4.72 1.14
N SER A 21 -6.92 5.47 0.83
CA SER A 21 -6.83 6.90 0.56
C SER A 21 -8.11 7.61 0.96
N HIS A 22 -8.00 8.78 1.58
CA HIS A 22 -9.17 9.64 1.82
C HIS A 22 -9.86 10.07 0.53
N PHE A 23 -9.13 10.14 -0.59
CA PHE A 23 -9.62 10.62 -1.88
C PHE A 23 -9.32 9.58 -2.97
N LEU A 24 -10.11 8.50 -3.03
CA LEU A 24 -9.89 7.44 -4.02
C LEU A 24 -9.93 7.98 -5.46
N HIS A 25 -10.77 8.98 -5.74
CA HIS A 25 -10.92 9.57 -7.08
C HIS A 25 -9.65 10.26 -7.60
N THR A 26 -8.73 10.67 -6.72
CA THR A 26 -7.43 11.24 -7.13
C THR A 26 -6.30 10.20 -7.19
N ARG A 27 -6.50 9.02 -6.59
CA ARG A 27 -5.47 7.98 -6.47
C ARG A 27 -5.66 6.81 -7.42
N LEU A 28 -6.90 6.46 -7.73
CA LEU A 28 -7.24 5.36 -8.63
C LEU A 28 -7.17 5.83 -10.09
N SER A 29 -5.95 6.03 -10.59
CA SER A 29 -5.67 6.31 -12.01
C SER A 29 -6.14 5.15 -12.90
N ARG A 30 -6.29 5.40 -14.20
CA ARG A 30 -6.71 4.34 -15.15
C ARG A 30 -5.66 3.23 -15.22
N GLU A 31 -4.39 3.58 -15.20
CA GLU A 31 -3.25 2.67 -15.25
C GLU A 31 -3.16 1.82 -13.98
N TYR A 32 -3.41 2.41 -12.81
CA TYR A 32 -3.52 1.66 -11.55
C TYR A 32 -4.72 0.71 -11.58
N CYS A 33 -5.89 1.18 -11.98
CA CYS A 33 -7.09 0.34 -12.10
C CYS A 33 -6.88 -0.82 -13.08
N TRP A 34 -6.14 -0.57 -14.17
CA TRP A 34 -5.75 -1.61 -15.12
C TRP A 34 -4.88 -2.68 -14.45
N ALA A 35 -3.86 -2.27 -13.69
CA ALA A 35 -2.98 -3.23 -12.99
C ALA A 35 -3.77 -4.05 -11.97
N VAL A 36 -4.65 -3.42 -11.19
CA VAL A 36 -5.57 -4.10 -10.28
C VAL A 36 -6.46 -5.09 -11.03
N ALA A 37 -7.04 -4.70 -12.17
CA ALA A 37 -7.87 -5.59 -12.97
C ALA A 37 -7.10 -6.81 -13.48
N GLN A 38 -5.86 -6.63 -13.95
CA GLN A 38 -5.00 -7.74 -14.35
C GLN A 38 -4.74 -8.72 -13.21
N ILE A 39 -4.55 -8.22 -11.98
CA ILE A 39 -4.39 -9.05 -10.79
C ILE A 39 -5.67 -9.85 -10.51
N LEU A 40 -6.84 -9.20 -10.53
CA LEU A 40 -8.14 -9.83 -10.27
C LEU A 40 -8.54 -10.87 -11.33
N GLN A 41 -8.13 -10.67 -12.59
CA GLN A 41 -8.33 -11.64 -13.67
C GLN A 41 -7.44 -12.87 -13.51
N ARG A 42 -6.17 -12.69 -13.13
CA ARG A 42 -5.19 -13.78 -12.93
C ARG A 42 -5.28 -14.47 -11.57
N SER A 43 -5.99 -13.88 -10.61
CA SER A 43 -6.28 -14.47 -9.30
C SER A 43 -7.80 -14.58 -9.09
N PRO A 44 -8.44 -15.68 -9.50
CA PRO A 44 -9.90 -15.82 -9.44
C PRO A 44 -10.51 -15.64 -8.05
N LYS A 45 -9.77 -15.98 -6.99
CA LYS A 45 -10.19 -15.83 -5.59
C LYS A 45 -9.95 -14.43 -5.03
N ALA A 46 -9.33 -13.52 -5.78
CA ALA A 46 -9.03 -12.19 -5.30
C ALA A 46 -10.22 -11.23 -5.44
N VAL A 47 -10.37 -10.37 -4.45
CA VAL A 47 -11.27 -9.20 -4.47
C VAL A 47 -10.47 -7.96 -4.09
N PHE A 48 -10.82 -6.82 -4.68
CA PHE A 48 -10.21 -5.54 -4.35
C PHE A 48 -11.17 -4.74 -3.46
N MET A 49 -10.72 -4.41 -2.25
CA MET A 49 -11.51 -3.70 -1.25
C MET A 49 -10.81 -2.39 -0.84
N PRO A 50 -10.90 -1.32 -1.65
CA PRO A 50 -10.30 -0.04 -1.31
C PRO A 50 -11.03 0.62 -0.12
N ILE A 51 -10.26 1.25 0.76
CA ILE A 51 -10.74 1.99 1.93
C ILE A 51 -10.55 3.48 1.64
N GLY A 52 -11.63 4.26 1.76
CA GLY A 52 -11.59 5.67 1.39
C GLY A 52 -12.94 6.26 1.02
N SER A 53 -12.97 7.59 0.82
CA SER A 53 -14.15 8.24 0.27
C SER A 53 -14.40 7.75 -1.16
N ASN A 54 -15.58 7.19 -1.38
CA ASN A 54 -16.04 6.68 -2.67
C ASN A 54 -17.03 7.67 -3.27
N ASP A 55 -16.61 8.42 -4.28
CA ASP A 55 -17.49 9.29 -5.06
C ASP A 55 -18.16 8.45 -6.16
N PRO A 56 -19.50 8.30 -6.16
CA PRO A 56 -20.21 7.52 -7.18
C PRO A 56 -19.96 8.00 -8.62
N ASN A 57 -19.55 9.25 -8.81
CA ASN A 57 -19.24 9.82 -10.12
C ASN A 57 -17.75 9.68 -10.52
N ALA A 58 -16.93 9.06 -9.68
CA ALA A 58 -15.52 8.91 -9.95
C ALA A 58 -15.25 8.00 -11.17
N LYS A 59 -14.26 8.39 -11.97
CA LYS A 59 -13.93 7.71 -13.23
C LYS A 59 -13.51 6.24 -13.06
N TYR A 60 -12.97 5.88 -11.90
CA TYR A 60 -12.49 4.51 -11.64
C TYR A 60 -13.60 3.46 -11.67
N HIS A 61 -14.87 3.83 -11.41
CA HIS A 61 -16.00 2.93 -11.57
C HIS A 61 -16.09 2.43 -13.02
N ARG A 62 -16.05 3.37 -13.98
CA ARG A 62 -16.04 3.06 -15.42
C ARG A 62 -14.81 2.26 -15.83
N TYR A 63 -13.64 2.53 -15.26
CA TYR A 63 -12.43 1.76 -15.56
C TYR A 63 -12.59 0.29 -15.17
N PHE A 64 -13.09 0.00 -13.97
CA PHE A 64 -13.29 -1.40 -13.54
C PHE A 64 -14.41 -2.10 -14.31
N GLU A 65 -15.44 -1.38 -14.75
CA GLU A 65 -16.47 -1.88 -15.67
C GLU A 65 -15.87 -2.22 -17.05
N GLU A 66 -15.13 -1.29 -17.65
CA GLU A 66 -14.44 -1.48 -18.95
C GLU A 66 -13.45 -2.65 -18.91
N PHE A 67 -12.77 -2.85 -17.78
CA PHE A 67 -11.84 -3.98 -17.58
C PHE A 67 -12.54 -5.28 -17.16
N GLY A 68 -13.87 -5.28 -17.01
CA GLY A 68 -14.65 -6.49 -16.73
C GLY A 68 -14.41 -7.11 -15.36
N VAL A 69 -14.11 -6.30 -14.34
CA VAL A 69 -13.82 -6.76 -12.97
C VAL A 69 -14.60 -6.01 -11.88
N ALA A 70 -15.58 -5.19 -12.27
CA ALA A 70 -16.36 -4.37 -11.34
C ALA A 70 -17.04 -5.19 -10.23
N ASP A 71 -17.46 -6.43 -10.53
CA ASP A 71 -18.05 -7.39 -9.58
C ASP A 71 -17.08 -7.84 -8.47
N LYS A 72 -15.77 -7.71 -8.70
CA LYS A 72 -14.71 -8.04 -7.74
C LYS A 72 -14.21 -6.84 -6.94
N VAL A 73 -14.77 -5.64 -7.16
CA VAL A 73 -14.39 -4.42 -6.43
C VAL A 73 -15.48 -4.06 -5.41
N ARG A 74 -15.10 -3.98 -4.13
CA ARG A 74 -16.01 -3.65 -3.02
C ARG A 74 -15.48 -2.48 -2.21
N TYR A 75 -16.07 -1.31 -2.38
CA TYR A 75 -15.65 -0.10 -1.67
C TYR A 75 -16.03 -0.18 -0.20
N LEU A 76 -15.05 -0.11 0.69
CA LEU A 76 -15.28 -0.16 2.14
C LEU A 76 -15.72 1.21 2.69
N GLY A 77 -15.57 2.29 1.93
CA GLY A 77 -15.85 3.63 2.45
C GLY A 77 -14.78 4.09 3.45
N LEU A 78 -15.03 5.22 4.11
CA LEU A 78 -14.15 5.73 5.15
C LEU A 78 -14.21 4.83 6.39
N ARG A 79 -13.05 4.64 7.02
CA ARG A 79 -12.88 3.88 8.26
C ARG A 79 -12.07 4.71 9.25
N GLU A 80 -12.54 4.83 10.48
CA GLU A 80 -11.83 5.55 11.54
C GLU A 80 -10.49 4.89 11.89
N ASN A 81 -10.42 3.55 11.78
CA ASN A 81 -9.22 2.79 12.05
C ASN A 81 -8.88 1.86 10.86
N PRO A 82 -8.31 2.39 9.76
CA PRO A 82 -7.92 1.59 8.59
C PRO A 82 -6.96 0.46 8.95
N ARG A 83 -6.03 0.70 9.90
CA ARG A 83 -5.07 -0.31 10.38
C ARG A 83 -5.73 -1.62 10.85
N SER A 84 -6.89 -1.54 11.49
CA SER A 84 -7.65 -2.74 11.92
C SER A 84 -8.17 -3.59 10.77
N TYR A 85 -8.42 -2.98 9.60
CA TYR A 85 -8.78 -3.66 8.37
C TYR A 85 -7.53 -4.19 7.66
N LEU A 86 -6.46 -3.39 7.56
CA LEU A 86 -5.19 -3.80 6.95
C LEU A 86 -4.66 -5.11 7.57
N ALA A 87 -4.83 -5.30 8.88
CA ALA A 87 -4.38 -6.51 9.59
C ALA A 87 -5.04 -7.82 9.14
N ILE A 88 -6.17 -7.75 8.41
CA ILE A 88 -6.89 -8.93 7.90
C ILE A 88 -6.88 -9.03 6.37
N MET A 89 -6.14 -8.15 5.68
CA MET A 89 -5.99 -8.20 4.23
C MET A 89 -4.82 -9.11 3.82
N ASP A 90 -4.75 -9.45 2.53
CA ASP A 90 -3.73 -10.34 1.99
C ASP A 90 -2.63 -9.60 1.23
N LEU A 91 -2.94 -8.44 0.63
CA LEU A 91 -1.98 -7.63 -0.11
C LEU A 91 -2.36 -6.14 -0.10
N TYR A 92 -1.40 -5.26 0.19
CA TYR A 92 -1.55 -3.81 0.01
C TYR A 92 -1.00 -3.40 -1.35
N LEU A 93 -1.83 -2.72 -2.13
CA LEU A 93 -1.50 -2.19 -3.45
C LEU A 93 -1.32 -0.67 -3.32
N ASN A 94 -0.07 -0.24 -3.07
CA ASN A 94 0.25 1.18 -3.00
C ASN A 94 0.03 1.82 -4.37
N GLU A 95 -0.73 2.90 -4.41
CA GLU A 95 -1.16 3.52 -5.66
C GLU A 95 0.03 4.15 -6.41
N PHE A 96 -0.05 4.18 -7.74
CA PHE A 96 0.91 4.87 -8.59
C PHE A 96 0.18 5.77 -9.60
N PRO A 97 0.77 6.90 -10.00
CA PRO A 97 2.13 7.38 -9.70
C PRO A 97 2.31 8.01 -8.31
N ALA A 98 1.24 8.13 -7.52
CA ALA A 98 1.26 8.78 -6.22
C ALA A 98 0.56 7.93 -5.16
N GLY A 99 1.34 7.28 -4.30
CA GLY A 99 0.84 6.46 -3.18
C GLY A 99 0.66 7.24 -1.88
N SER A 100 0.17 6.55 -0.85
CA SER A 100 0.00 7.09 0.50
C SER A 100 1.18 6.71 1.41
N CYS A 101 1.87 7.70 2.00
CA CYS A 101 2.94 7.44 2.98
C CYS A 101 2.40 6.79 4.25
N VAL A 102 1.35 7.38 4.83
CA VAL A 102 0.79 6.92 6.12
C VAL A 102 0.24 5.51 5.98
N ALA A 103 -0.58 5.25 4.96
CA ALA A 103 -1.17 3.92 4.78
C ALA A 103 -0.13 2.86 4.43
N LEU A 104 0.92 3.21 3.68
CA LEU A 104 2.04 2.32 3.43
C LEU A 104 2.73 1.94 4.74
N ILE A 105 3.02 2.90 5.62
CA ILE A 105 3.63 2.63 6.94
C ILE A 105 2.70 1.80 7.83
N GLU A 106 1.39 2.08 7.84
CA GLU A 106 0.41 1.29 8.58
C GLU A 106 0.32 -0.16 8.09
N ALA A 107 0.36 -0.37 6.76
CA ALA A 107 0.41 -1.69 6.14
C ALA A 107 1.68 -2.45 6.53
N MET A 108 2.84 -1.76 6.53
CA MET A 108 4.10 -2.33 7.01
C MET A 108 3.99 -2.78 8.48
N GLY A 109 3.40 -1.93 9.32
CA GLY A 109 3.28 -2.19 10.77
C GLY A 109 2.37 -3.36 11.16
N VAL A 110 1.49 -3.81 10.26
CA VAL A 110 0.72 -5.06 10.45
C VAL A 110 1.39 -6.26 9.74
N GLY A 111 2.47 -6.02 9.00
CA GLY A 111 3.18 -7.02 8.20
C GLY A 111 2.43 -7.43 6.94
N LEU A 112 1.59 -6.55 6.38
CA LEU A 112 0.86 -6.81 5.15
C LEU A 112 1.82 -6.65 3.97
N PRO A 113 2.06 -7.66 3.12
CA PRO A 113 2.91 -7.51 1.94
C PRO A 113 2.45 -6.35 1.05
N ILE A 114 3.41 -5.62 0.49
CA ILE A 114 3.16 -4.38 -0.25
C ILE A 114 3.71 -4.49 -1.66
N VAL A 115 2.89 -4.09 -2.62
CA VAL A 115 3.32 -3.79 -4.00
C VAL A 115 3.37 -2.28 -4.15
N SER A 116 4.52 -1.75 -4.56
CA SER A 116 4.70 -0.33 -4.83
C SER A 116 5.57 -0.11 -6.05
N MET A 117 5.29 0.96 -6.78
CA MET A 117 6.18 1.50 -7.80
C MET A 117 7.14 2.51 -7.16
N TYR A 118 8.35 2.62 -7.69
CA TYR A 118 9.32 3.63 -7.29
C TYR A 118 9.80 4.40 -8.52
N ASP A 119 9.51 5.70 -8.54
CA ASP A 119 10.00 6.64 -9.55
C ASP A 119 10.99 7.61 -8.90
N PRO A 120 12.31 7.49 -9.14
CA PRO A 120 13.31 8.38 -8.56
C PRO A 120 13.14 9.84 -9.00
N ASN A 121 12.50 10.09 -10.15
CA ASN A 121 12.23 11.43 -10.69
C ASN A 121 10.79 11.90 -10.43
N GLY A 122 9.98 11.06 -9.77
CA GLY A 122 8.59 11.32 -9.51
C GLY A 122 8.36 12.30 -8.36
N SER A 123 7.08 12.60 -8.13
CA SER A 123 6.63 13.31 -6.93
C SER A 123 7.13 12.61 -5.65
N PRO A 124 7.18 13.29 -4.49
CA PRO A 124 7.44 12.63 -3.21
C PRO A 124 6.60 11.35 -3.01
N GLN A 125 5.34 11.37 -3.45
CA GLN A 125 4.40 10.25 -3.36
C GLN A 125 4.78 9.06 -4.24
N GLY A 126 5.46 9.29 -5.37
CA GLY A 126 6.00 8.23 -6.23
C GLY A 126 7.32 7.64 -5.72
N ARG A 127 7.93 8.27 -4.70
CA ARG A 127 9.21 7.84 -4.11
C ARG A 127 9.05 7.08 -2.80
N TYR A 128 7.91 7.18 -2.13
CA TYR A 128 7.68 6.53 -0.83
C TYR A 128 7.96 5.02 -0.83
N GLY A 129 7.57 4.31 -1.90
CA GLY A 129 7.88 2.88 -2.03
C GLY A 129 9.37 2.59 -1.83
N GLY A 130 10.24 3.22 -2.61
CA GLY A 130 11.69 3.01 -2.50
C GLY A 130 12.28 3.53 -1.18
N MET A 131 11.73 4.62 -0.63
CA MET A 131 12.20 5.21 0.63
C MET A 131 11.95 4.28 1.83
N PHE A 132 10.77 3.65 1.91
CA PHE A 132 10.38 2.84 3.07
C PHE A 132 10.64 1.35 2.88
N LEU A 133 10.46 0.84 1.66
CA LEU A 133 10.58 -0.59 1.37
C LEU A 133 11.97 -1.00 0.86
N GLY A 134 12.77 -0.04 0.40
CA GLY A 134 13.96 -0.29 -0.41
C GLY A 134 13.60 -0.48 -1.89
N THR A 135 14.50 -0.06 -2.79
CA THR A 135 14.24 -0.10 -4.24
C THR A 135 14.20 -1.54 -4.78
N GLU A 136 14.81 -2.48 -4.08
CA GLU A 136 14.78 -3.91 -4.38
C GLU A 136 13.42 -4.56 -4.13
N ARG A 137 12.54 -3.90 -3.35
CA ARG A 137 11.16 -4.34 -3.06
C ARG A 137 10.11 -3.52 -3.81
N THR A 138 10.51 -2.77 -4.84
CA THR A 138 9.62 -1.96 -5.67
C THR A 138 9.73 -2.25 -7.15
N VAL A 139 8.68 -1.90 -7.89
CA VAL A 139 8.71 -1.87 -9.35
C VAL A 139 9.40 -0.60 -9.82
N ASN A 140 10.60 -0.76 -10.39
CA ASN A 140 11.45 0.35 -10.83
C ASN A 140 11.39 0.59 -12.34
N SER A 141 10.77 -0.32 -13.10
CA SER A 141 10.59 -0.20 -14.55
C SER A 141 9.52 0.84 -14.95
N LEU A 142 8.73 1.31 -13.99
CA LEU A 142 7.57 2.17 -14.17
C LEU A 142 6.45 1.57 -15.05
N LYS A 143 6.50 0.25 -15.29
CA LYS A 143 5.49 -0.47 -16.06
C LYS A 143 4.41 -1.01 -15.14
N LYS A 144 3.15 -0.78 -15.51
CA LYS A 144 1.97 -1.29 -14.81
C LYS A 144 1.85 -2.82 -14.90
N GLU A 145 2.42 -3.42 -15.95
CA GLU A 145 2.53 -4.86 -16.16
C GLU A 145 3.39 -5.50 -15.05
N ASP A 146 4.57 -4.95 -14.79
CA ASP A 146 5.51 -5.45 -13.77
C ASP A 146 4.92 -5.29 -12.35
N TYR A 147 4.07 -4.28 -12.14
CA TYR A 147 3.29 -4.11 -10.92
C TYR A 147 2.30 -5.26 -10.71
N ALA A 148 1.54 -5.61 -11.75
CA ALA A 148 0.63 -6.75 -11.70
C ALA A 148 1.38 -8.08 -11.53
N ASP A 149 2.53 -8.26 -12.18
CA ASP A 149 3.35 -9.47 -12.05
C ASP A 149 3.92 -9.66 -10.64
N LEU A 150 4.42 -8.60 -10.01
CA LEU A 150 4.88 -8.67 -8.62
C LEU A 150 3.74 -9.05 -7.67
N ALA A 151 2.55 -8.46 -7.84
CA ALA A 151 1.38 -8.81 -7.05
C ALA A 151 0.99 -10.29 -7.23
N ILE A 152 0.99 -10.79 -8.47
CA ILE A 152 0.66 -12.20 -8.75
C ILE A 152 1.69 -13.15 -8.14
N ARG A 153 2.99 -12.83 -8.25
CA ARG A 153 4.04 -13.62 -7.59
C ARG A 153 3.83 -13.70 -6.07
N LEU A 154 3.52 -12.58 -5.43
CA LEU A 154 3.22 -12.54 -4.00
C LEU A 154 1.96 -13.32 -3.62
N LEU A 155 0.94 -13.35 -4.47
CA LEU A 155 -0.30 -14.10 -4.22
C LEU A 155 -0.15 -15.61 -4.44
N GLN A 156 0.73 -16.02 -5.35
CA GLN A 156 0.89 -17.41 -5.77
C GLN A 156 1.98 -18.17 -5.01
N ASP A 157 3.00 -17.50 -4.49
CA ASP A 157 4.10 -18.11 -3.73
C ASP A 157 3.93 -17.87 -2.22
N PRO A 158 3.49 -18.89 -1.44
CA PRO A 158 3.29 -18.75 0.00
C PRO A 158 4.58 -18.59 0.81
N LEU A 159 5.74 -18.98 0.26
CA LEU A 159 7.03 -18.76 0.92
C LEU A 159 7.45 -17.30 0.73
N LEU A 160 7.36 -16.80 -0.50
CA LEU A 160 7.63 -15.40 -0.80
C LEU A 160 6.69 -14.47 -0.02
N HIS A 161 5.40 -14.77 0.03
CA HIS A 161 4.41 -13.99 0.79
C HIS A 161 4.78 -13.87 2.28
N ARG A 162 5.13 -15.01 2.89
CA ARG A 162 5.54 -15.05 4.31
C ARG A 162 6.84 -14.29 4.56
N GLN A 163 7.82 -14.44 3.67
CA GLN A 163 9.06 -13.68 3.76
C GLN A 163 8.79 -12.18 3.66
N TRP A 164 8.02 -11.75 2.66
CA TRP A 164 7.66 -10.33 2.47
C TRP A 164 6.91 -9.77 3.67
N SER A 165 6.00 -10.56 4.27
CA SER A 165 5.30 -10.19 5.49
C SER A 165 6.25 -9.96 6.67
N SER A 166 7.27 -10.82 6.82
CA SER A 166 8.31 -10.66 7.84
C SER A 166 9.14 -9.40 7.59
N ASP A 167 9.57 -9.19 6.35
CA ASP A 167 10.34 -8.01 5.94
C ASP A 167 9.59 -6.72 6.22
N MET A 168 8.27 -6.67 5.97
CA MET A 168 7.45 -5.48 6.25
C MET A 168 7.47 -5.10 7.73
N ARG A 169 7.40 -6.08 8.64
CA ARG A 169 7.49 -5.82 10.09
C ARG A 169 8.88 -5.36 10.49
N GLU A 170 9.91 -5.94 9.89
CA GLU A 170 11.30 -5.55 10.16
C GLU A 170 11.59 -4.12 9.69
N LEU A 171 11.26 -3.81 8.43
CA LEU A 171 11.39 -2.47 7.88
C LEU A 171 10.55 -1.46 8.66
N TYR A 172 9.34 -1.82 9.11
CA TYR A 172 8.54 -0.95 9.98
C TYR A 172 9.30 -0.61 11.26
N ARG A 173 9.85 -1.60 11.97
CA ARG A 173 10.64 -1.37 13.19
C ARG A 173 11.83 -0.46 12.94
N GLN A 174 12.58 -0.70 11.86
CA GLN A 174 13.76 0.08 11.52
C GLN A 174 13.41 1.54 11.15
N ARG A 175 12.29 1.76 10.47
CA ARG A 175 11.90 3.08 9.95
C ARG A 175 11.06 3.91 10.93
N THR A 176 10.47 3.26 11.93
CA THR A 176 9.59 3.90 12.93
C THR A 176 10.11 3.80 14.35
N ASP A 177 11.40 3.48 14.51
CA ASP A 177 12.07 3.51 15.82
C ASP A 177 12.07 4.93 16.39
N VAL A 178 11.12 5.16 17.29
CA VAL A 178 10.87 6.44 17.94
C VAL A 178 12.07 6.86 18.79
N ASP A 179 12.72 5.92 19.48
CA ASP A 179 13.85 6.23 20.36
C ASP A 179 15.04 6.72 19.55
N THR A 180 15.31 6.06 18.42
CA THR A 180 16.34 6.49 17.47
C THR A 180 15.98 7.84 16.85
N TYR A 181 14.71 8.06 16.50
CA TYR A 181 14.26 9.34 15.94
C TYR A 181 14.43 10.50 16.92
N ILE A 182 14.03 10.33 18.19
CA ILE A 182 14.20 11.33 19.25
C ILE A 182 15.68 11.66 19.43
N LYS A 183 16.54 10.65 19.57
CA LYS A 183 18.00 10.85 19.72
C LYS A 183 18.59 11.64 18.55
N ASN A 184 18.27 11.27 17.32
CA ASN A 184 18.79 11.95 16.13
C ASN A 184 18.32 13.41 16.06
N PHE A 185 17.05 13.67 16.40
CA PHE A 185 16.50 15.02 16.41
C PHE A 185 17.13 15.89 17.51
N GLU A 186 17.34 15.33 18.71
CA GLU A 186 18.04 16.01 19.80
C GLU A 186 19.48 16.38 19.42
N THR A 187 20.21 15.46 18.77
CA THR A 187 21.58 15.74 18.28
C THR A 187 21.60 16.89 17.28
N LEU A 188 20.70 16.86 16.28
CA LEU A 188 20.60 17.92 15.27
C LEU A 188 20.32 19.29 15.90
N LEU A 189 19.43 19.34 16.91
CA LEU A 189 19.13 20.58 17.62
C LEU A 189 20.34 21.09 18.41
N ARG A 190 21.12 20.21 19.05
CA ARG A 190 22.35 20.59 19.76
C ARG A 190 23.38 21.18 18.82
N GLU A 191 23.62 20.54 17.68
CA GLU A 191 24.55 21.04 16.64
C GLU A 191 24.15 22.45 16.17
N GLN A 192 22.86 22.69 15.90
CA GLN A 192 22.39 24.02 15.49
C GLN A 192 22.46 25.08 16.60
N MET A 193 22.30 24.68 17.87
CA MET A 193 22.48 25.60 18.99
C MET A 193 23.94 26.03 19.14
N GLU A 194 24.88 25.10 18.99
CA GLU A 194 26.33 25.37 19.03
C GLU A 194 26.77 26.26 17.86
N GLU A 195 26.22 26.07 16.65
CA GLU A 195 26.49 26.95 15.50
C GLU A 195 25.94 28.38 15.66
N ARG A 196 24.80 28.55 16.35
CA ARG A 196 24.20 29.89 16.58
C ARG A 196 24.82 30.65 17.73
N HIS A 197 25.43 29.96 18.67
CA HIS A 197 26.14 30.56 19.81
C HIS A 197 27.55 29.97 19.90
N PRO A 198 28.42 30.30 18.93
CA PRO A 198 29.81 29.88 19.02
C PRO A 198 30.42 30.53 20.27
N SER A 199 30.89 29.69 21.18
CA SER A 199 31.62 30.07 22.38
C SER A 199 32.90 30.83 22.05
#